data_AF-A0A954MFC0-F1
#
_entry.id   AF-A0A954MFC0-F1
#
_cell.length_a   1.000
_cell.length_b   1.000
_cell.length_c   1.000
_cell.angle_alpha   90.00
_cell.angle_beta   90.00
_cell.angle_gamma   90.00
#
_symmetry.space_group_name_H-M   'P 1'
#
loop_
_entity.id
_entity.type
_entity.pdbx_description
1 polymer ?
#
loop_
_entity_poly.entity_id
_entity_poly.type
_entity_poly.pdbx_seq_one_letter_code
_entity_poly.pdbx_strand_id
1 'polypeptide(L)'
;MMQDRDLHDGRKDGLKPLVSLDLERIQSFSDLLNAMSDTAFSGRSAGEAARILTNMFRDQNCGVVMTISGAMTVAKQGKIVCDLIDRGCIQAVVATGALIAHGLTESIGLTHYRVDPNQSDEELFEKGYNRIYDTLEMEANLNDLSLMVEDVLREEQPENGIWCSHTFCRAIG
;
A
#
# COMPACT_ATOMS: atom_id res chain seq x y z
N MET A 1 -14.17 11.62 54.18
CA MET A 1 -15.41 11.86 53.41
C MET A 1 -15.02 11.96 51.95
N MET A 2 -15.40 10.98 51.12
CA MET A 2 -15.38 11.15 49.67
C MET A 2 -16.49 12.17 49.33
N GLN A 3 -16.14 13.27 48.67
CA GLN A 3 -17.16 14.16 48.11
C GLN A 3 -17.90 13.39 47.01
N ASP A 4 -19.23 13.42 47.05
CA ASP A 4 -20.05 12.91 45.94
C ASP A 4 -19.73 13.72 44.69
N ARG A 5 -19.35 13.03 43.63
CA ARG A 5 -19.06 13.63 42.33
C ARG A 5 -20.35 13.76 41.53
N ASP A 6 -20.51 14.87 40.82
CA ASP A 6 -21.56 15.01 39.81
C ASP A 6 -21.19 14.19 38.56
N LEU A 7 -22.09 13.33 38.10
CA LEU A 7 -21.89 12.44 36.97
C LEU A 7 -22.70 12.95 35.78
N HIS A 8 -22.00 13.35 34.72
CA HIS A 8 -22.61 13.94 33.53
C HIS A 8 -23.17 12.87 32.56
N ASP A 9 -24.12 13.28 31.72
CA ASP A 9 -24.61 12.50 30.58
C ASP A 9 -24.00 13.07 29.30
N GLY A 10 -23.20 12.26 28.61
CA GLY A 10 -22.54 12.66 27.37
C GLY A 10 -23.48 13.14 26.26
N ARG A 11 -24.77 12.75 26.29
CA ARG A 11 -25.78 13.28 25.37
C ARG A 11 -26.06 14.76 25.60
N LYS A 12 -26.08 15.20 26.87
CA LYS A 12 -26.26 16.60 27.25
C LYS A 12 -25.01 17.42 26.94
N ASP A 13 -23.84 16.78 26.96
CA ASP A 13 -22.56 17.37 26.61
C ASP A 13 -22.33 17.45 25.08
N GLY A 14 -23.28 17.00 24.25
CA GLY A 14 -23.17 17.06 22.78
C GLY A 14 -22.22 16.01 22.18
N LEU A 15 -21.87 14.97 22.93
CA LEU A 15 -21.02 13.90 22.42
C LEU A 15 -21.77 13.03 21.42
N LYS A 16 -21.07 12.60 20.36
CA LYS A 16 -21.61 11.65 19.40
C LYS A 16 -21.53 10.23 19.98
N PRO A 17 -22.67 9.51 20.13
CA PRO A 17 -22.64 8.13 20.61
C PRO A 17 -22.05 7.20 19.55
N LEU A 18 -21.48 6.09 20.00
CA LEU A 18 -21.11 5.00 19.11
C LEU A 18 -22.36 4.26 18.64
N VAL A 19 -22.26 3.65 17.46
CA VAL A 19 -23.34 2.85 16.87
C VAL A 19 -22.88 1.41 16.75
N SER A 20 -23.71 0.48 17.23
CA SER A 20 -23.49 -0.95 17.03
C SER A 20 -23.56 -1.28 15.55
N LEU A 21 -22.58 -2.05 15.06
CA LEU A 21 -22.58 -2.50 13.67
C LEU A 21 -23.70 -3.52 13.47
N ASP A 22 -24.72 -3.15 12.69
CA ASP A 22 -25.86 -3.99 12.35
C ASP A 22 -25.70 -4.54 10.93
N LEU A 23 -25.31 -5.82 10.82
CA LEU A 23 -25.03 -6.47 9.55
C LEU A 23 -26.29 -6.69 8.69
N GLU A 24 -27.49 -6.72 9.28
CA GLU A 24 -28.74 -6.88 8.53
C GLU A 24 -29.05 -5.65 7.65
N ARG A 25 -28.45 -4.50 7.97
CA ARG A 25 -28.61 -3.24 7.23
C ARG A 25 -27.54 -3.01 6.17
N ILE A 26 -26.49 -3.82 6.13
CA ILE A 26 -25.36 -3.66 5.20
C ILE A 26 -25.71 -4.26 3.84
N GLN A 27 -25.69 -3.42 2.79
CA GLN A 27 -26.00 -3.84 1.41
C GLN A 27 -24.75 -3.91 0.52
N SER A 28 -23.64 -3.32 0.96
CA SER A 28 -22.39 -3.28 0.22
C SER A 28 -21.17 -3.16 1.14
N PHE A 29 -19.98 -3.42 0.60
CA PHE A 29 -18.72 -3.22 1.32
C PHE A 29 -18.49 -1.73 1.68
N SER A 30 -18.95 -0.80 0.84
CA SER A 30 -18.90 0.63 1.15
C SER A 30 -19.80 1.00 2.33
N ASP A 31 -20.98 0.40 2.43
CA ASP A 31 -21.88 0.61 3.58
C ASP A 31 -21.26 0.09 4.87
N LEU A 32 -20.59 -1.06 4.80
CA LEU A 32 -19.84 -1.62 5.92
C LEU A 32 -18.77 -0.64 6.43
N LEU A 33 -17.91 -0.12 5.54
CA LEU A 33 -16.87 0.83 5.93
C LEU A 33 -17.45 2.13 6.49
N ASN A 34 -18.53 2.64 5.90
CA ASN A 34 -19.22 3.83 6.41
C ASN A 34 -19.78 3.58 7.81
N ALA A 35 -20.46 2.45 8.05
CA ALA A 35 -20.97 2.09 9.37
C ALA A 35 -19.84 1.88 10.40
N MET A 36 -18.70 1.33 9.97
CA MET A 36 -17.52 1.17 10.82
C MET A 36 -16.97 2.51 11.33
N SER A 37 -17.16 3.63 10.61
CA SER A 37 -16.75 4.97 11.08
C SER A 37 -17.47 5.42 12.37
N ASP A 38 -18.63 4.83 12.70
CA ASP A 38 -19.35 5.11 13.95
C ASP A 38 -19.01 4.13 15.09
N THR A 39 -18.08 3.20 14.84
CA THR A 39 -17.58 2.22 15.83
C THR A 39 -16.32 2.74 16.54
N ALA A 40 -15.45 1.87 17.06
CA ALA A 40 -14.23 2.24 17.78
C ALA A 40 -12.97 1.57 17.19
N PHE A 41 -11.79 2.03 17.62
CA PHE A 41 -10.48 1.51 17.23
C PHE A 41 -10.26 1.48 15.70
N SER A 42 -9.57 0.46 15.19
CA SER A 42 -9.22 0.33 13.77
C SER A 42 -10.45 0.27 12.85
N GLY A 43 -11.62 -0.13 13.36
CA GLY A 43 -12.86 -0.08 12.61
C GLY A 43 -13.23 1.34 12.21
N ARG A 44 -13.20 2.27 13.19
CA ARG A 44 -13.40 3.70 12.95
C ARG A 44 -12.37 4.25 11.97
N SER A 45 -11.10 3.98 12.22
CA SER A 45 -10.00 4.48 11.39
C SER A 45 -10.14 4.03 9.93
N ALA A 46 -10.54 2.78 9.68
CA ALA A 46 -10.75 2.27 8.32
C ALA A 46 -11.92 2.97 7.62
N GLY A 47 -13.05 3.15 8.31
CA GLY A 47 -14.21 3.85 7.75
C GLY A 47 -13.94 5.33 7.46
N GLU A 48 -13.27 6.02 8.40
CA GLU A 48 -12.87 7.42 8.22
C GLU A 48 -11.86 7.57 7.07
N ALA A 49 -10.87 6.70 6.98
CA ALA A 49 -9.89 6.71 5.88
C ALA A 49 -10.56 6.49 4.52
N ALA A 50 -11.48 5.53 4.41
CA ALA A 50 -12.23 5.29 3.17
C ALA A 50 -13.04 6.53 2.73
N ARG A 51 -13.67 7.22 3.69
CA ARG A 51 -14.40 8.46 3.44
C ARG A 51 -13.48 9.58 2.96
N ILE A 52 -12.32 9.76 3.61
CA ILE A 52 -11.33 10.78 3.23
C ILE A 52 -10.80 10.52 1.82
N LEU A 53 -10.38 9.29 1.53
CA LEU A 53 -9.89 8.90 0.20
C LEU A 53 -10.96 9.12 -0.88
N THR A 54 -12.21 8.72 -0.61
CA THR A 54 -13.32 8.93 -1.55
C THR A 54 -13.55 10.41 -1.85
N ASN A 55 -13.44 11.27 -0.84
CA ASN A 55 -13.58 12.71 -1.03
C ASN A 55 -12.41 13.28 -1.84
N MET A 56 -11.17 12.88 -1.54
CA MET A 56 -9.98 13.32 -2.28
C MET A 56 -10.06 12.90 -3.76
N PHE A 57 -10.43 11.65 -4.04
CA PHE A 57 -10.52 11.14 -5.42
C PHE A 57 -11.66 11.75 -6.24
N ARG A 58 -12.72 12.26 -5.59
CA ARG A 58 -13.85 12.91 -6.27
C ARG A 58 -13.60 14.39 -6.57
N ASP A 59 -12.77 15.05 -5.76
CA ASP A 59 -12.45 16.47 -5.95
C ASP A 59 -11.39 16.65 -7.05
N GLN A 60 -11.84 17.17 -8.20
CA GLN A 60 -10.97 17.42 -9.36
C GLN A 60 -9.89 18.50 -9.09
N ASN A 61 -10.04 19.29 -8.03
CA ASN A 61 -9.05 20.29 -7.62
C ASN A 61 -8.07 19.75 -6.56
N CYS A 62 -8.25 18.51 -6.12
CA CYS A 62 -7.38 17.87 -5.14
C CYS A 62 -6.27 17.09 -5.84
N GLY A 63 -5.04 17.60 -5.79
CA GLY A 63 -3.87 16.85 -6.23
C GLY A 63 -3.47 15.80 -5.19
N VAL A 64 -3.48 14.52 -5.58
CA VAL A 64 -3.18 13.40 -4.69
C VAL A 64 -1.76 12.90 -4.91
N VAL A 65 -0.96 12.92 -3.83
CA VAL A 65 0.36 12.32 -3.76
C VAL A 65 0.29 11.05 -2.92
N MET A 66 0.57 9.90 -3.52
CA MET A 66 0.63 8.62 -2.81
C MET A 66 2.05 8.34 -2.35
N THR A 67 2.25 8.19 -1.05
CA THR A 67 3.54 7.78 -0.46
C THR A 67 3.47 6.33 -0.01
N ILE A 68 4.33 5.46 -0.53
CA ILE A 68 4.29 4.02 -0.27
C ILE A 68 5.60 3.55 0.35
N SER A 69 5.50 2.76 1.42
CA SER A 69 6.63 2.11 2.07
C SER A 69 6.31 0.65 2.37
N GLY A 70 7.30 -0.11 2.82
CA GLY A 70 7.16 -1.55 3.10
C GLY A 70 7.14 -2.40 1.83
N ALA A 71 6.71 -3.65 1.98
CA ALA A 71 6.79 -4.67 0.94
C ALA A 71 5.48 -4.77 0.12
N MET A 72 4.87 -3.64 -0.26
CA MET A 72 3.52 -3.61 -0.85
C MET A 72 3.44 -4.32 -2.22
N THR A 73 4.47 -4.19 -3.05
CA THR A 73 4.56 -4.91 -4.34
C THR A 73 4.75 -6.40 -4.15
N VAL A 74 5.61 -6.80 -3.21
CA VAL A 74 5.79 -8.21 -2.78
C VAL A 74 4.48 -8.79 -2.23
N ALA A 75 3.74 -8.02 -1.44
CA ALA A 75 2.41 -8.34 -0.90
C ALA A 75 1.28 -8.27 -1.93
N LYS A 76 1.62 -8.17 -3.23
CA LYS A 76 0.68 -8.23 -4.37
C LYS A 76 -0.35 -7.10 -4.40
N GLN A 77 -0.01 -5.94 -3.84
CA GLN A 77 -0.86 -4.73 -3.87
C GLN A 77 -0.53 -3.81 -5.05
N GLY A 78 0.45 -4.15 -5.90
CA GLY A 78 0.91 -3.29 -7.01
C GLY A 78 -0.19 -2.88 -7.99
N LYS A 79 -1.09 -3.80 -8.36
CA LYS A 79 -2.20 -3.51 -9.27
C LYS A 79 -3.19 -2.47 -8.73
N ILE A 80 -3.36 -2.39 -7.41
CA ILE A 80 -4.20 -1.34 -6.81
C ILE A 80 -3.60 0.04 -7.11
N VAL A 81 -2.27 0.16 -7.03
CA VAL A 81 -1.57 1.41 -7.34
C VAL A 81 -1.71 1.74 -8.83
N CYS A 82 -1.48 0.76 -9.72
CA CYS A 82 -1.67 0.93 -11.17
C CYS A 82 -3.10 1.41 -11.49
N ASP A 83 -4.13 0.73 -10.97
CA ASP A 83 -5.53 1.09 -11.21
C ASP A 83 -5.85 2.51 -10.75
N LEU A 84 -5.29 2.96 -9.62
CA LEU A 84 -5.52 4.30 -9.10
C LEU A 84 -4.79 5.37 -9.93
N ILE A 85 -3.62 5.06 -10.48
CA ILE A 85 -2.91 5.94 -11.42
C ILE A 85 -3.71 6.04 -12.73
N ASP A 86 -4.09 4.90 -13.32
CA ASP A 86 -4.77 4.83 -14.62
C ASP A 86 -6.14 5.51 -14.61
N ARG A 87 -6.84 5.49 -13.45
CA ARG A 87 -8.11 6.19 -13.23
C ARG A 87 -7.94 7.68 -12.93
N GLY A 88 -6.71 8.19 -12.88
CA GLY A 88 -6.42 9.58 -12.54
C GLY A 88 -6.69 9.93 -11.08
N CYS A 89 -6.79 8.95 -10.18
CA CYS A 89 -6.97 9.18 -8.74
C CYS A 89 -5.68 9.64 -8.04
N ILE A 90 -4.52 9.38 -8.64
CA ILE A 90 -3.20 9.71 -8.11
C ILE A 90 -2.40 10.50 -9.15
N GLN A 91 -1.79 11.61 -8.75
CA GLN A 91 -1.00 12.47 -9.63
C GLN A 91 0.52 12.29 -9.44
N ALA A 92 0.95 11.84 -8.26
CA ALA A 92 2.36 11.54 -7.99
C ALA A 92 2.52 10.38 -7.02
N VAL A 93 3.58 9.60 -7.21
CA VAL A 93 3.97 8.50 -6.32
C VAL A 93 5.35 8.78 -5.74
N VAL A 94 5.49 8.58 -4.44
CA VAL A 94 6.77 8.58 -3.72
C VAL A 94 6.94 7.22 -3.08
N ALA A 95 7.98 6.49 -3.46
CA ALA A 95 8.25 5.14 -2.96
C ALA A 95 9.75 4.94 -2.68
N THR A 96 10.07 3.89 -1.93
CA THR A 96 11.45 3.44 -1.78
C THR A 96 11.92 2.71 -3.04
N GLY A 97 13.23 2.72 -3.31
CA GLY A 97 13.81 2.02 -4.46
C GLY A 97 13.53 0.50 -4.44
N ALA A 98 13.53 -0.11 -3.26
CA ALA A 98 13.18 -1.53 -3.10
C ALA A 98 11.77 -1.83 -3.62
N LEU A 99 10.79 -0.97 -3.35
CA LEU A 99 9.41 -1.19 -3.82
C LEU A 99 9.33 -1.18 -5.35
N ILE A 100 10.08 -0.29 -6.00
CA ILE A 100 10.20 -0.23 -7.46
C ILE A 100 10.87 -1.50 -7.99
N ALA A 101 12.01 -1.90 -7.42
CA ALA A 101 12.74 -3.10 -7.84
C ALA A 101 11.89 -4.38 -7.73
N HIS A 102 11.28 -4.64 -6.58
CA HIS A 102 10.44 -5.82 -6.37
C HIS A 102 9.15 -5.80 -7.23
N GLY A 103 8.62 -4.62 -7.52
CA GLY A 103 7.49 -4.48 -8.45
C GLY A 103 7.88 -4.81 -9.89
N LEU A 104 9.08 -4.39 -10.30
CA LEU A 104 9.63 -4.64 -11.62
C LEU A 104 9.88 -6.15 -11.84
N THR A 105 10.40 -6.87 -10.84
CA THR A 105 10.51 -8.34 -10.84
C THR A 105 9.21 -9.02 -11.28
N GLU A 106 8.05 -8.60 -10.73
CA GLU A 106 6.75 -9.15 -11.10
C GLU A 106 6.34 -8.78 -12.53
N SER A 107 6.62 -7.54 -12.96
CA SER A 107 6.24 -7.06 -14.28
C SER A 107 6.96 -7.79 -15.43
N ILE A 108 8.19 -8.27 -15.19
CA ILE A 108 8.95 -9.09 -16.14
C ILE A 108 8.59 -10.59 -16.08
N GLY A 109 7.51 -10.94 -15.38
CA GLY A 109 6.95 -12.29 -15.34
C GLY A 109 7.54 -13.21 -14.26
N LEU A 110 8.40 -12.68 -13.39
CA LEU A 110 8.99 -13.44 -12.29
C LEU A 110 8.07 -13.44 -11.06
N THR A 111 8.20 -14.46 -10.23
CA THR A 111 7.19 -14.78 -9.20
C THR A 111 7.76 -14.73 -7.79
N HIS A 112 6.94 -14.25 -6.86
CA HIS A 112 7.16 -14.35 -5.42
C HIS A 112 6.38 -15.54 -4.86
N TYR A 113 6.93 -16.23 -3.87
CA TYR A 113 6.35 -17.47 -3.34
C TYR A 113 6.05 -17.36 -1.85
N ARG A 114 4.92 -17.91 -1.39
CA ARG A 114 4.67 -18.08 0.04
C ARG A 114 5.62 -19.13 0.62
N VAL A 115 6.11 -18.90 1.83
CA VAL A 115 6.93 -19.86 2.59
C VAL A 115 6.38 -20.07 3.99
N ASP A 116 6.69 -21.23 4.59
CA ASP A 116 6.49 -21.44 6.02
C ASP A 116 7.46 -20.52 6.80
N PRO A 117 6.96 -19.65 7.70
CA PRO A 117 7.82 -18.80 8.51
C PRO A 117 8.84 -19.56 9.37
N ASN A 118 8.62 -20.85 9.64
CA ASN A 118 9.52 -21.68 10.44
C ASN A 118 10.64 -22.34 9.62
N GLN A 119 10.68 -22.16 8.30
CA GLN A 119 11.80 -22.67 7.51
C GLN A 119 13.13 -22.02 7.96
N SER A 120 14.26 -22.71 7.82
CA SER A 120 15.58 -22.16 8.17
C SER A 120 16.04 -21.16 7.10
N ASP A 121 16.57 -20.01 7.53
CA ASP A 121 17.15 -19.02 6.62
C ASP A 121 18.47 -19.51 6.01
N GLU A 122 19.22 -20.36 6.71
CA GLU A 122 20.39 -21.03 6.16
C GLU A 122 20.01 -21.94 4.99
N GLU A 123 18.95 -22.75 5.12
CA GLU A 123 18.49 -23.59 4.02
C GLU A 123 17.93 -22.79 2.84
N LEU A 124 17.30 -21.64 3.09
CA LEU A 124 16.83 -20.74 2.03
C LEU A 124 18.01 -20.08 1.31
N PHE A 125 19.01 -19.63 2.07
CA PHE A 125 20.21 -19.02 1.54
C PHE A 125 20.98 -19.97 0.63
N GLU A 126 21.18 -21.23 1.04
CA GLU A 126 21.83 -22.25 0.21
C GLU A 126 21.07 -22.54 -1.11
N LYS A 127 19.78 -22.21 -1.18
CA LYS A 127 18.95 -22.31 -2.39
C LYS A 127 18.92 -21.01 -3.21
N GLY A 128 19.53 -19.93 -2.71
CA GLY A 128 19.47 -18.59 -3.31
C GLY A 128 18.10 -17.92 -3.18
N TYR A 129 17.41 -18.12 -2.05
CA TYR A 129 16.09 -17.54 -1.79
C TYR A 129 16.16 -16.45 -0.71
N ASN A 130 15.77 -15.23 -1.07
CA ASN A 130 15.64 -14.11 -0.13
C ASN A 130 14.26 -14.14 0.53
N ARG A 131 14.22 -14.05 1.86
CA ARG A 131 12.97 -13.99 2.62
C ARG A 131 12.53 -12.56 2.90
N ILE A 132 11.25 -12.30 2.63
CA ILE A 132 10.52 -11.08 2.99
C ILE A 132 9.28 -11.53 3.76
N TYR A 133 9.38 -11.54 5.10
CA TYR A 133 8.34 -12.08 5.99
C TYR A 133 7.99 -13.55 5.66
N ASP A 134 6.77 -13.84 5.22
CA ASP A 134 6.30 -15.17 4.81
C ASP A 134 6.32 -15.35 3.28
N THR A 135 7.12 -14.53 2.60
CA THR A 135 7.27 -14.52 1.14
C THR A 135 8.74 -14.67 0.75
N LEU A 136 9.01 -15.32 -0.39
CA LEU A 136 10.33 -15.51 -0.97
C LEU A 136 10.45 -14.78 -2.30
N GLU A 137 11.65 -14.25 -2.54
CA GLU A 137 12.12 -13.73 -3.81
C GLU A 137 13.45 -14.41 -4.17
N MET A 138 13.56 -14.96 -5.37
CA MET A 138 14.75 -15.69 -5.79
C MET A 138 15.87 -14.73 -6.15
N GLU A 139 17.10 -14.98 -5.70
CA GLU A 139 18.29 -14.23 -6.12
C GLU A 139 18.47 -14.28 -7.65
N ALA A 140 18.13 -15.42 -8.27
CA ALA A 140 18.11 -15.55 -9.72
C ALA A 140 17.24 -14.47 -10.40
N ASN A 141 16.08 -14.15 -9.82
CA ASN A 141 15.21 -13.12 -10.37
C ASN A 141 15.86 -11.73 -10.28
N LEU A 142 16.59 -11.46 -9.21
CA LEU A 142 17.31 -10.19 -9.02
C LEU A 142 18.51 -10.08 -9.98
N ASN A 143 19.16 -11.19 -10.31
CA ASN A 143 20.20 -11.22 -11.34
C ASN A 143 19.62 -10.89 -12.72
N ASP A 144 18.48 -11.50 -13.08
CA ASP A 144 17.79 -11.20 -14.35
C ASP A 144 17.35 -9.73 -14.41
N LEU A 145 16.80 -9.21 -13.30
CA LEU A 145 16.45 -7.81 -13.16
C LEU A 145 17.66 -6.88 -13.36
N SER A 146 18.81 -7.24 -12.80
CA SER A 146 20.05 -6.47 -12.95
C SER A 146 20.50 -6.38 -14.41
N LEU A 147 20.39 -7.48 -15.16
CA LEU A 147 20.73 -7.50 -16.59
C LEU A 147 19.78 -6.59 -17.38
N MET A 148 18.47 -6.66 -17.12
CA MET A 148 17.49 -5.79 -17.78
C MET A 148 17.76 -4.31 -17.50
N VAL A 149 18.07 -3.95 -16.24
CA VAL A 149 18.44 -2.57 -15.88
C VAL A 149 19.72 -2.12 -16.59
N GLU A 150 20.71 -3.01 -16.73
CA GLU A 150 21.92 -2.72 -17.49
C GLU A 150 21.60 -2.40 -18.96
N ASP A 151 20.73 -3.19 -19.58
CA ASP A 151 20.29 -2.99 -20.97
C ASP A 151 19.60 -1.62 -21.12
N VAL A 152 18.66 -1.27 -20.23
CA VAL A 152 18.01 0.05 -20.26
C VAL A 152 19.02 1.18 -20.13
N LEU A 153 19.97 1.10 -19.19
CA LEU A 153 20.97 2.15 -19.00
C LEU A 153 21.95 2.28 -20.19
N ARG A 154 22.10 1.21 -20.98
CA ARG A 154 22.93 1.19 -22.19
C ARG A 154 22.21 1.75 -23.40
N GLU A 155 20.92 1.43 -23.54
CA GLU A 155 20.10 1.76 -24.72
C GLU A 155 19.41 3.13 -24.62
N GLU A 156 19.02 3.54 -23.41
CA GLU A 156 18.32 4.81 -23.16
C GLU A 156 19.27 5.89 -22.62
N GLN A 157 18.95 7.15 -22.90
CA GLN A 157 19.65 8.31 -22.34
C GLN A 157 18.63 9.37 -21.90
N PRO A 158 18.85 10.02 -20.74
CA PRO A 158 17.94 11.05 -20.26
C PRO A 158 18.09 12.31 -21.12
N GLU A 159 16.99 13.02 -21.39
CA GLU A 159 16.96 14.20 -22.28
C GLU A 159 18.03 15.26 -21.95
N ASN A 160 18.30 15.48 -20.66
CA ASN A 160 19.26 16.47 -20.17
C ASN A 160 20.63 15.87 -19.82
N GLY A 161 20.90 14.61 -20.19
CA GLY A 161 22.13 13.89 -19.87
C GLY A 161 22.31 13.53 -18.39
N ILE A 162 21.32 13.78 -17.55
CA ILE A 162 21.35 13.47 -16.10
C ILE A 162 20.17 12.57 -15.75
N TRP A 163 20.47 11.40 -15.19
CA TRP A 163 19.46 10.50 -14.64
C TRP A 163 18.89 11.05 -13.34
N CYS A 164 17.58 10.93 -13.17
CA CYS A 164 16.91 11.10 -11.89
C CYS A 164 15.89 9.96 -11.70
N SER A 165 15.38 9.76 -10.49
CA SER A 165 14.45 8.67 -10.21
C SER A 165 13.23 8.67 -11.13
N HIS A 166 12.68 9.85 -11.44
CA HIS A 166 11.55 9.99 -12.35
C HIS A 166 11.87 9.55 -13.78
N THR A 167 12.97 10.04 -14.37
CA THR A 167 13.34 9.69 -15.75
C THR A 167 13.78 8.24 -15.86
N PHE A 168 14.46 7.73 -14.83
CA PHE A 168 14.86 6.32 -14.76
C PHE A 168 13.65 5.39 -14.65
N CYS A 169 12.68 5.68 -13.76
CA CYS A 169 11.45 4.88 -13.66
C CYS A 169 10.68 4.90 -14.99
N ARG A 170 10.64 6.02 -15.72
CA ARG A 170 10.02 6.03 -17.05
C ARG A 170 10.73 5.17 -18.08
N ALA A 171 12.04 5.04 -18.00
CA ALA A 171 12.83 4.26 -18.95
C ALA A 171 12.68 2.74 -18.72
N ILE A 172 12.57 2.31 -17.46
CA ILE A 172 12.41 0.88 -17.10
C ILE A 172 10.96 0.37 -17.21
N GLY A 173 9.97 1.27 -17.33
CA GLY A 173 8.55 0.95 -17.46
C GLY A 173 7.75 1.04 -16.17
#